data_AF-A0A7D7QHT7-F1
#
_entry.id   AF-A0A7D7QHT7-F1
#
_cell.length_a   1.000
_cell.length_b   1.000
_cell.length_c   1.000
_cell.angle_alpha   90.00
_cell.angle_beta   90.00
_cell.angle_gamma   90.00
#
_symmetry.space_group_name_H-M   'P 1'
#
loop_
_entity.id
_entity.type
_entity.pdbx_description
1 polymer ?
#
loop_
_entity_poly.entity_id
_entity_poly.type
_entity_poly.pdbx_seq_one_letter_code
_entity_poly.pdbx_strand_id
1 'polypeptide(L)'
;MPPCGTSAYQFSSVEVKQLSFRIDGVFLPNAAELPIYFAEVQFQPDKKFYSRLFTEIFNYLDKTELTNNWRGVVIFPNRSVDTGDTERYTELLNSQRVTRVYLDELSSIETSSIGIETVKLIIEPELTATTRAIEIVNTAQQQILDVATIREIIQLIETILIYKLPRLSQEEIRKMFGSNELRQTRFYQDVFAEGKQEGKQEGKLEVIPQLLGLGLSIEQIAQALGLDEQVVRQAAQPKS
;
A
#
# COMPACT_ATOMS: atom_id res chain seq x y z
N MET A 1 4.48 -28.48 -15.03
CA MET A 1 4.62 -27.32 -14.14
C MET A 1 4.71 -26.08 -15.00
N PRO A 2 3.74 -25.15 -14.95
CA PRO A 2 3.99 -23.77 -15.36
C PRO A 2 4.74 -23.02 -14.25
N PRO A 3 5.46 -21.95 -14.59
CA PRO A 3 6.37 -21.26 -13.69
C PRO A 3 5.62 -20.39 -12.68
N CYS A 4 6.16 -20.34 -11.46
CA CYS A 4 5.86 -19.33 -10.47
C CYS A 4 6.23 -17.94 -11.04
N GLY A 5 5.35 -16.93 -10.92
CA GLY A 5 5.81 -15.52 -10.94
C GLY A 5 5.14 -14.49 -11.85
N THR A 6 3.94 -14.70 -12.40
CA THR A 6 3.20 -13.58 -13.04
C THR A 6 1.88 -13.36 -12.29
N SER A 7 1.81 -12.28 -11.50
CA SER A 7 0.53 -11.79 -10.98
C SER A 7 -0.40 -11.55 -12.18
N ALA A 8 -1.66 -11.97 -12.10
CA ALA A 8 -2.64 -11.70 -13.17
C ALA A 8 -2.92 -10.19 -13.34
N TYR A 9 -2.49 -9.38 -12.35
CA TYR A 9 -2.75 -7.96 -12.25
C TYR A 9 -1.48 -7.16 -11.91
N GLN A 10 -1.39 -5.96 -12.47
CA GLN A 10 -0.42 -4.94 -12.11
C GLN A 10 -1.14 -3.80 -11.36
N PHE A 11 -0.66 -3.46 -10.16
CA PHE A 11 -1.18 -2.34 -9.38
C PHE A 11 -0.56 -1.01 -9.84
N SER A 12 -1.38 0.02 -9.96
CA SER A 12 -0.96 1.40 -10.21
C SER A 12 -1.84 2.34 -9.39
N SER A 13 -1.21 3.22 -8.59
CA SER A 13 -1.90 4.40 -8.08
C SER A 13 -1.78 5.49 -9.13
N VAL A 14 -2.91 5.99 -9.61
CA VAL A 14 -2.96 6.87 -10.78
C VAL A 14 -3.42 8.26 -10.34
N GLU A 15 -2.46 9.16 -10.15
CA GLU A 15 -2.71 10.60 -10.04
C GLU A 15 -2.44 11.27 -11.40
N VAL A 16 -3.45 11.38 -12.27
CA VAL A 16 -3.28 12.11 -13.54
C VAL A 16 -3.38 13.61 -13.28
N LYS A 17 -2.22 14.29 -13.27
CA LYS A 17 -2.10 15.75 -13.05
C LYS A 17 -2.84 16.61 -14.08
N GLN A 18 -3.16 16.10 -15.27
CA GLN A 18 -3.82 16.89 -16.31
C GLN A 18 -5.34 17.05 -16.14
N LEU A 19 -6.02 16.19 -15.35
CA LEU A 19 -7.47 16.25 -15.17
C LEU A 19 -7.89 15.68 -13.82
N SER A 20 -7.48 16.31 -12.70
CA SER A 20 -7.97 16.08 -11.32
C SER A 20 -8.52 14.67 -11.01
N PHE A 21 -7.83 13.63 -11.47
CA PHE A 21 -8.28 12.24 -11.40
C PHE A 21 -7.46 11.60 -10.31
N ARG A 22 -8.14 11.18 -9.25
CA ARG A 22 -7.57 10.58 -8.05
C ARG A 22 -8.45 9.41 -7.67
N ILE A 23 -8.11 8.24 -8.20
CA ILE A 23 -8.61 6.98 -7.65
C ILE A 23 -7.45 6.37 -6.87
N ASP A 24 -7.72 5.92 -5.64
CA ASP A 24 -6.68 5.43 -4.72
C ASP A 24 -5.87 4.28 -5.34
N GLY A 25 -6.53 3.37 -6.05
CA GLY A 25 -5.91 2.24 -6.73
C GLY A 25 -6.57 1.83 -8.04
N VAL A 26 -5.75 1.54 -9.04
CA VAL A 26 -6.17 0.92 -10.30
C VAL A 26 -5.36 -0.35 -10.52
N PHE A 27 -6.02 -1.49 -10.68
CA PHE A 27 -5.39 -2.76 -11.01
C PHE A 27 -5.65 -3.10 -12.46
N LEU A 28 -4.59 -3.06 -13.25
CA LEU A 28 -4.62 -3.36 -14.68
C LEU A 28 -4.39 -4.86 -14.89
N PRO A 29 -5.24 -5.52 -15.69
CA PRO A 29 -5.08 -6.94 -15.97
C PRO A 29 -3.95 -7.15 -16.98
N ASN A 30 -3.24 -8.27 -16.84
CA ASN A 30 -2.25 -8.73 -17.81
C ASN A 30 -2.87 -9.48 -19.00
N ALA A 31 -4.20 -9.70 -18.99
CA ALA A 31 -4.95 -10.40 -20.02
C ALA A 31 -6.23 -9.64 -20.40
N ALA A 32 -6.63 -9.69 -21.66
CA ALA A 32 -7.72 -8.86 -22.21
C ALA A 32 -9.11 -9.26 -21.69
N GLU A 33 -9.29 -10.52 -21.30
CA GLU A 33 -10.54 -11.07 -20.77
C GLU A 33 -10.81 -10.71 -19.31
N LEU A 34 -9.78 -10.26 -18.58
CA LEU A 34 -9.88 -9.90 -17.19
C LEU A 34 -10.33 -8.45 -17.03
N PRO A 35 -11.15 -8.12 -16.00
CA PRO A 35 -11.60 -6.76 -15.79
C PRO A 35 -10.51 -5.89 -15.15
N ILE A 36 -10.52 -4.59 -15.42
CA ILE A 36 -9.82 -3.57 -14.63
C ILE A 36 -10.52 -3.44 -13.28
N TYR A 37 -9.77 -3.38 -12.18
CA TYR A 37 -10.33 -3.06 -10.87
C TYR A 37 -9.97 -1.63 -10.46
N PHE A 38 -10.99 -0.86 -10.10
CA PHE A 38 -10.84 0.43 -9.44
C PHE A 38 -11.10 0.23 -7.95
N ALA A 39 -10.14 0.57 -7.11
CA ALA A 39 -10.22 0.47 -5.66
C ALA A 39 -10.20 1.87 -5.04
N GLU A 40 -11.15 2.14 -4.15
CA GLU A 40 -11.28 3.42 -3.46
C GLU A 40 -11.52 3.18 -1.96
N VAL A 41 -10.85 3.95 -1.11
CA VAL A 41 -10.95 3.85 0.35
C VAL A 41 -11.68 5.06 0.90
N GLN A 42 -12.87 4.86 1.48
CA GLN A 42 -13.71 5.95 1.96
C GLN A 42 -13.95 5.83 3.47
N PHE A 43 -13.22 6.62 4.25
CA PHE A 43 -13.26 6.59 5.71
C PHE A 43 -14.02 7.75 6.36
N GLN A 44 -14.48 8.70 5.56
CA GLN A 44 -15.29 9.82 6.01
C GLN A 44 -16.66 9.78 5.34
N PRO A 45 -17.76 10.18 6.01
CA PRO A 45 -19.05 10.28 5.35
C PRO A 45 -18.98 11.29 4.20
N ASP A 46 -19.41 10.88 3.00
CA ASP A 46 -19.55 11.78 1.85
C ASP A 46 -20.79 11.42 1.03
N LYS A 47 -21.75 12.34 0.98
CA LYS A 47 -22.98 12.17 0.20
C LYS A 47 -22.72 12.10 -1.32
N LYS A 48 -21.66 12.78 -1.80
CA LYS A 48 -21.31 12.83 -3.23
C LYS A 48 -20.35 11.71 -3.64
N PHE A 49 -20.00 10.80 -2.73
CA PHE A 49 -19.01 9.76 -2.97
C PHE A 49 -19.24 8.99 -4.28
N TYR A 50 -20.42 8.38 -4.46
CA TYR A 50 -20.71 7.59 -5.66
C TYR A 50 -20.67 8.42 -6.95
N SER A 51 -21.14 9.67 -6.90
CA SER A 51 -21.04 10.57 -8.05
C SER A 51 -19.59 10.80 -8.46
N ARG A 52 -18.68 11.02 -7.50
CA ARG A 52 -17.26 11.22 -7.75
C ARG A 52 -16.62 9.93 -8.27
N LEU A 53 -16.82 8.81 -7.57
CA LEU A 53 -16.31 7.49 -7.95
C LEU A 53 -16.66 7.14 -9.41
N PHE A 54 -17.93 7.24 -9.80
CA PHE A 54 -18.34 6.89 -11.16
C PHE A 54 -17.85 7.90 -12.19
N THR A 55 -17.79 9.19 -11.86
CA THR A 55 -17.20 10.20 -12.74
C THR A 55 -15.74 9.88 -13.03
N GLU A 56 -14.98 9.54 -12.00
CA GLU A 56 -13.58 9.18 -12.14
C GLU A 56 -13.43 7.91 -12.97
N ILE A 57 -14.12 6.81 -12.61
CA ILE A 57 -14.04 5.54 -13.35
C ILE A 57 -14.34 5.75 -14.84
N PHE A 58 -15.43 6.44 -15.18
CA PHE A 58 -15.80 6.65 -16.58
C PHE A 58 -14.84 7.60 -17.31
N ASN A 59 -14.32 8.62 -16.61
CA ASN A 59 -13.26 9.48 -17.16
C ASN A 59 -11.97 8.71 -17.43
N TYR A 60 -11.64 7.70 -16.63
CA TYR A 60 -10.49 6.83 -16.90
C TYR A 60 -10.75 6.00 -18.16
N LEU A 61 -11.88 5.29 -18.19
CA LEU A 61 -12.22 4.40 -19.30
C LEU A 61 -12.29 5.14 -20.64
N ASP A 62 -12.83 6.37 -20.65
CA ASP A 62 -12.89 7.23 -21.84
C ASP A 62 -11.51 7.65 -22.37
N LYS A 63 -10.51 7.78 -21.48
CA LYS A 63 -9.15 8.24 -21.84
C LYS A 63 -8.19 7.11 -22.17
N THR A 64 -8.62 5.86 -22.04
CA THR A 64 -7.78 4.69 -22.31
C THR A 64 -8.27 3.94 -23.52
N GLU A 65 -7.34 3.38 -24.31
CA GLU A 65 -7.64 2.45 -25.41
C GLU A 65 -7.94 1.02 -24.91
N LEU A 66 -7.98 0.80 -23.59
CA LEU A 66 -8.26 -0.50 -23.00
C LEU A 66 -9.72 -0.86 -23.18
N THR A 67 -9.98 -2.03 -23.74
CA THR A 67 -11.33 -2.55 -24.00
C THR A 67 -11.81 -3.55 -22.95
N ASN A 68 -10.98 -3.76 -21.91
CA ASN A 68 -11.30 -4.62 -20.79
C ASN A 68 -12.62 -4.19 -20.12
N ASN A 69 -13.34 -5.19 -19.58
CA ASN A 69 -14.43 -4.89 -18.66
C ASN A 69 -13.89 -4.20 -17.39
N TRP A 70 -14.76 -3.68 -16.52
CA TRP A 70 -14.34 -3.06 -15.28
C TRP A 70 -15.18 -3.50 -14.07
N ARG A 71 -14.57 -3.40 -12.89
CA ARG A 71 -15.21 -3.56 -11.58
C ARG A 71 -14.71 -2.51 -10.60
N GLY A 72 -15.58 -2.09 -9.69
CA GLY A 72 -15.25 -1.21 -8.57
C GLY A 72 -15.18 -2.00 -7.26
N VAL A 73 -14.24 -1.64 -6.39
CA VAL A 73 -14.14 -2.10 -5.01
C VAL A 73 -14.06 -0.87 -4.13
N VAL A 74 -15.00 -0.73 -3.21
CA VAL A 74 -15.00 0.38 -2.25
C VAL A 74 -14.81 -0.19 -0.86
N ILE A 75 -13.83 0.34 -0.14
CA ILE A 75 -13.48 -0.09 1.20
C ILE A 75 -13.94 0.97 2.19
N PHE A 76 -14.85 0.58 3.09
CA PHE A 76 -15.36 1.39 4.18
C PHE A 76 -14.93 0.81 5.52
N PRO A 77 -14.77 1.64 6.56
CA PRO A 77 -14.49 1.13 7.89
C PRO A 77 -15.68 0.36 8.47
N ASN A 78 -16.91 0.83 8.20
CA ASN A 78 -18.17 0.22 8.58
C ASN A 78 -19.33 0.84 7.78
N ARG A 79 -20.54 0.29 7.91
CA ARG A 79 -21.75 0.76 7.19
C ARG A 79 -22.16 2.19 7.50
N SER A 80 -21.84 2.72 8.69
CA SER A 80 -22.29 4.07 9.07
C SER A 80 -21.60 5.18 8.27
N VAL A 81 -20.45 4.89 7.66
CA VAL A 81 -19.70 5.82 6.81
C VAL A 81 -20.19 5.81 5.35
N ASP A 82 -20.85 4.73 4.91
CA ASP A 82 -21.44 4.60 3.57
C ASP A 82 -22.75 5.42 3.48
N THR A 83 -22.61 6.74 3.47
CA THR A 83 -23.73 7.71 3.43
C THR A 83 -23.96 8.30 2.03
N GLY A 84 -23.34 7.73 1.00
CA GLY A 84 -23.42 8.24 -0.36
C GLY A 84 -24.82 8.10 -0.96
N ASP A 85 -25.24 9.06 -1.78
CA ASP A 85 -26.52 8.96 -2.49
C ASP A 85 -26.45 7.84 -3.55
N THR A 86 -27.29 6.81 -3.43
CA THR A 86 -27.22 5.59 -4.27
C THR A 86 -28.26 5.52 -5.38
N GLU A 87 -29.36 6.27 -5.26
CA GLU A 87 -30.55 6.13 -6.12
C GLU A 87 -30.21 6.20 -7.62
N ARG A 88 -29.37 7.16 -8.01
CA ARG A 88 -28.95 7.38 -9.41
C ARG A 88 -28.02 6.30 -9.98
N TYR A 89 -27.50 5.42 -9.13
CA TYR A 89 -26.47 4.45 -9.47
C TYR A 89 -26.89 3.01 -9.15
N THR A 90 -28.19 2.80 -8.89
CA THR A 90 -28.76 1.55 -8.39
C THR A 90 -28.39 0.35 -9.27
N GLU A 91 -28.40 0.52 -10.59
CA GLU A 91 -28.05 -0.52 -11.55
C GLU A 91 -26.59 -0.96 -11.42
N LEU A 92 -25.67 -0.03 -11.20
CA LEU A 92 -24.24 -0.33 -11.01
C LEU A 92 -24.00 -0.99 -9.65
N LEU A 93 -24.66 -0.48 -8.61
CA LEU A 93 -24.49 -0.98 -7.24
C LEU A 93 -25.14 -2.36 -7.03
N ASN A 94 -26.21 -2.70 -7.77
CA ASN A 94 -26.91 -3.98 -7.64
C ASN A 94 -26.41 -5.07 -8.60
N SER A 95 -25.75 -4.70 -9.71
CA SER A 95 -25.27 -5.66 -10.73
C SER A 95 -23.94 -6.35 -10.39
N GLN A 96 -23.48 -6.25 -9.14
CA GLN A 96 -22.13 -6.66 -8.69
C GLN A 96 -20.98 -5.96 -9.45
N ARG A 97 -21.27 -4.86 -10.15
CA ARG A 97 -20.24 -4.02 -10.79
C ARG A 97 -19.34 -3.40 -9.74
N VAL A 98 -19.92 -2.98 -8.62
CA VAL A 98 -19.23 -2.40 -7.48
C VAL A 98 -19.43 -3.29 -6.26
N THR A 99 -18.32 -3.70 -5.64
CA THR A 99 -18.32 -4.44 -4.38
C THR A 99 -17.99 -3.49 -3.25
N ARG A 100 -18.85 -3.44 -2.23
CA ARG A 100 -18.62 -2.65 -1.01
C ARG A 100 -18.11 -3.59 0.07
N VAL A 101 -16.91 -3.30 0.57
CA VAL A 101 -16.24 -4.06 1.62
C VAL A 101 -16.25 -3.21 2.88
N TYR A 102 -16.80 -3.76 3.96
CA TYR A 102 -16.83 -3.13 5.27
C TYR A 102 -15.82 -3.83 6.17
N LEU A 103 -14.81 -3.10 6.66
CA LEU A 103 -13.67 -3.68 7.37
C LEU A 103 -14.08 -4.37 8.68
N ASP A 104 -15.09 -3.86 9.38
CA ASP A 104 -15.66 -4.45 10.60
C ASP A 104 -16.39 -5.78 10.33
N GLU A 105 -16.83 -6.02 9.10
CA GLU A 105 -17.53 -7.24 8.68
C GLU A 105 -16.59 -8.34 8.15
N LEU A 106 -15.30 -8.05 7.95
CA LEU A 106 -14.32 -9.01 7.43
C LEU A 106 -13.99 -10.18 8.37
N SER A 107 -14.57 -10.20 9.58
CA SER A 107 -14.39 -11.25 10.59
C SER A 107 -15.24 -12.50 10.35
N SER A 108 -16.27 -12.44 9.49
CA SER A 108 -17.14 -13.58 9.18
C SER A 108 -16.54 -14.57 8.18
N ILE A 109 -15.28 -14.38 7.76
CA ILE A 109 -14.58 -15.26 6.82
C ILE A 109 -13.68 -16.17 7.67
N GLU A 110 -14.02 -17.47 7.75
CA GLU A 110 -13.34 -18.50 8.56
C GLU A 110 -11.84 -18.67 8.24
N THR A 111 -11.34 -17.98 7.21
CA THR A 111 -9.94 -17.91 6.80
C THR A 111 -9.50 -16.45 6.65
N SER A 112 -9.57 -15.65 7.72
CA SER A 112 -8.99 -14.30 7.69
C SER A 112 -7.48 -14.43 7.49
N SER A 113 -7.01 -14.09 6.29
CA SER A 113 -5.59 -14.10 5.98
C SER A 113 -4.86 -13.06 6.83
N ILE A 114 -3.56 -13.25 7.06
CA ILE A 114 -2.72 -12.29 7.80
C ILE A 114 -2.81 -10.87 7.19
N GLY A 115 -2.94 -10.77 5.87
CA GLY A 115 -3.16 -9.48 5.19
C GLY A 115 -4.47 -8.81 5.57
N ILE A 116 -5.57 -9.58 5.67
CA ILE A 116 -6.88 -9.06 6.12
C ILE A 116 -6.79 -8.60 7.57
N GLU A 117 -6.16 -9.38 8.44
CA GLU A 117 -5.96 -9.01 9.84
C GLU A 117 -5.09 -7.75 9.98
N THR A 118 -4.08 -7.59 9.12
CA THR A 118 -3.26 -6.38 9.06
C THR A 118 -4.08 -5.15 8.68
N VAL A 119 -4.95 -5.24 7.68
CA VAL A 119 -5.82 -4.13 7.26
C VAL A 119 -6.85 -3.78 8.34
N LYS A 120 -7.36 -4.76 9.11
CA LYS A 120 -8.27 -4.51 10.23
C LYS A 120 -7.67 -3.63 11.31
N LEU A 121 -6.34 -3.63 11.50
CA LEU A 121 -5.66 -2.74 12.47
C LEU A 121 -5.98 -1.26 12.25
N ILE A 122 -6.34 -0.87 11.03
CA ILE A 122 -6.69 0.51 10.70
C ILE A 122 -7.93 0.96 11.49
N ILE A 123 -8.94 0.11 11.63
CA ILE A 123 -10.19 0.39 12.36
C ILE A 123 -10.19 -0.11 13.81
N GLU A 124 -9.20 -0.90 14.20
CA GLU A 124 -9.04 -1.42 15.57
C GLU A 124 -9.02 -0.27 16.60
N PRO A 125 -9.51 -0.42 17.83
CA PRO A 125 -9.33 0.61 18.86
C PRO A 125 -7.85 0.80 19.23
N GLU A 126 -7.44 2.04 19.56
CA GLU A 126 -6.05 2.34 19.95
C GLU A 126 -5.55 1.49 21.14
N LEU A 127 -6.45 1.21 22.09
CA LEU A 127 -6.15 0.43 23.29
C LEU A 127 -5.77 -1.03 23.01
N THR A 128 -6.28 -1.60 21.90
CA THR A 128 -6.09 -3.00 21.52
C THR A 128 -5.17 -3.17 20.31
N ALA A 129 -4.94 -2.11 19.53
CA ALA A 129 -4.15 -2.11 18.30
C ALA A 129 -2.75 -2.70 18.49
N THR A 130 -2.04 -2.36 19.57
CA THR A 130 -0.70 -2.88 19.84
C THR A 130 -0.71 -4.39 20.08
N THR A 131 -1.62 -4.87 20.93
CA THR A 131 -1.75 -6.31 21.23
C THR A 131 -2.08 -7.09 19.95
N ARG A 132 -3.03 -6.59 19.16
CA ARG A 132 -3.43 -7.25 17.91
C ARG A 132 -2.31 -7.27 16.88
N ALA A 133 -1.55 -6.17 16.75
CA ALA A 133 -0.40 -6.10 15.86
C ALA A 133 0.67 -7.15 16.21
N ILE A 134 0.95 -7.35 17.51
CA ILE A 134 1.90 -8.38 17.98
C ILE A 134 1.42 -9.78 17.60
N GLU A 135 0.13 -10.09 17.80
CA GLU A 135 -0.47 -11.38 17.41
C GLU A 135 -0.32 -11.66 15.91
N ILE A 136 -0.55 -10.64 15.08
CA ILE A 136 -0.43 -10.75 13.62
C ILE A 136 1.02 -11.04 13.22
N VAL A 137 1.99 -10.32 13.80
CA VAL A 137 3.42 -10.55 13.51
C VAL A 137 3.85 -11.97 13.91
N ASN A 138 3.46 -12.43 15.10
CA ASN A 138 3.77 -13.79 15.56
C ASN A 138 3.17 -14.85 14.62
N THR A 139 1.91 -14.63 14.20
CA THR A 139 1.22 -15.54 13.27
C THR A 139 1.90 -15.55 11.90
N ALA A 140 2.29 -14.38 11.38
CA ALA A 140 2.99 -14.24 10.11
C ALA A 140 4.30 -15.04 10.08
N GLN A 141 5.09 -14.96 11.14
CA GLN A 141 6.35 -15.68 11.26
C GLN A 141 6.18 -17.20 11.35
N GLN A 142 5.06 -17.68 11.89
CA GLN A 142 4.80 -19.11 12.01
C GLN A 142 4.24 -19.71 10.72
N GLN A 143 3.43 -18.95 9.98
CA GLN A 143 2.66 -19.47 8.83
C GLN A 143 3.31 -19.17 7.48
N ILE A 144 4.13 -18.11 7.39
CA ILE A 144 4.75 -17.69 6.13
C ILE A 144 6.21 -18.16 6.10
N LEU A 145 6.61 -18.80 5.00
CA LEU A 145 7.99 -19.24 4.78
C LEU A 145 8.84 -18.17 4.09
N ASP A 146 8.21 -17.30 3.30
CA ASP A 146 8.89 -16.25 2.57
C ASP A 146 9.20 -15.05 3.48
N VAL A 147 10.50 -14.79 3.60
CA VAL A 147 11.06 -13.73 4.43
C VAL A 147 10.66 -12.34 3.92
N ALA A 148 10.60 -12.15 2.60
CA ALA A 148 10.24 -10.87 2.00
C ALA A 148 8.78 -10.49 2.30
N THR A 149 7.85 -11.44 2.15
CA THR A 149 6.43 -11.24 2.48
C THR A 149 6.23 -10.88 3.95
N ILE A 150 6.93 -11.54 4.88
CA ILE A 150 6.84 -11.19 6.31
C ILE A 150 7.34 -9.76 6.56
N ARG A 151 8.42 -9.35 5.88
CA ARG A 151 8.97 -8.00 5.98
C ARG A 151 7.96 -6.94 5.55
N GLU A 152 7.29 -7.14 4.41
CA GLU A 152 6.24 -6.25 3.92
C GLU A 152 5.08 -6.13 4.91
N ILE A 153 4.66 -7.24 5.51
CA ILE A 153 3.60 -7.25 6.53
C ILE A 153 4.00 -6.44 7.76
N ILE A 154 5.22 -6.64 8.28
CA ILE A 154 5.71 -5.90 9.45
C ILE A 154 5.79 -4.40 9.14
N GLN A 155 6.32 -4.01 7.98
CA GLN A 155 6.40 -2.61 7.55
C GLN A 155 5.01 -1.96 7.44
N LEU A 156 4.04 -2.70 6.91
CA LEU A 156 2.65 -2.23 6.84
C LEU A 156 2.05 -2.03 8.24
N ILE A 157 2.26 -2.98 9.14
CA ILE A 157 1.81 -2.88 10.54
C ILE A 157 2.47 -1.67 11.23
N GLU A 158 3.79 -1.49 11.10
CA GLU A 158 4.50 -0.33 11.66
C GLU A 158 3.90 0.98 11.16
N THR A 159 3.68 1.08 9.85
CA THR A 159 3.06 2.24 9.22
C THR A 159 1.69 2.52 9.81
N ILE A 160 0.81 1.51 9.88
CA ILE A 160 -0.53 1.65 10.46
C ILE A 160 -0.46 2.13 11.91
N LEU A 161 0.42 1.55 12.73
CA LEU A 161 0.57 1.95 14.13
C LEU A 161 1.10 3.38 14.29
N ILE A 162 2.01 3.84 13.43
CA ILE A 162 2.52 5.23 13.47
C ILE A 162 1.37 6.22 13.27
N TYR A 163 0.53 5.99 12.26
CA TYR A 163 -0.62 6.87 12.00
C TYR A 163 -1.68 6.77 13.09
N LYS A 164 -1.88 5.57 13.63
CA LYS A 164 -2.92 5.30 14.63
C LYS A 164 -2.56 5.71 16.04
N LEU A 165 -1.28 5.69 16.39
CA LEU A 165 -0.76 5.98 17.71
C LEU A 165 0.25 7.13 17.61
N PRO A 166 -0.18 8.36 17.25
CA PRO A 166 0.72 9.47 16.96
C PRO A 166 1.54 9.94 18.17
N ARG A 167 1.19 9.49 19.38
CA ARG A 167 1.93 9.76 20.62
C ARG A 167 3.13 8.83 20.81
N LEU A 168 3.20 7.73 20.07
CA LEU A 168 4.31 6.78 20.13
C LEU A 168 5.32 7.11 19.05
N SER A 169 6.59 7.19 19.45
CA SER A 169 7.69 7.30 18.52
C SER A 169 7.89 6.00 17.74
N GLN A 170 8.52 6.12 16.57
CA GLN A 170 8.90 4.97 15.77
C GLN A 170 9.79 3.99 16.57
N GLU A 171 10.65 4.49 17.46
CA GLU A 171 11.45 3.64 18.34
C GLU A 171 10.62 2.89 19.38
N GLU A 172 9.58 3.52 19.94
CA GLU A 172 8.67 2.87 20.90
C GLU A 172 7.84 1.79 20.22
N ILE A 173 7.31 2.05 19.02
CA ILE A 173 6.60 1.06 18.20
C ILE A 173 7.52 -0.12 17.88
N ARG A 174 8.77 0.15 17.46
CA ARG A 174 9.78 -0.89 17.20
C ARG A 174 10.18 -1.66 18.45
N LYS A 175 10.14 -1.04 19.63
CA LYS A 175 10.39 -1.73 20.91
C LYS A 175 9.25 -2.66 21.28
N MET A 176 8.00 -2.36 20.93
CA MET A 176 6.85 -3.25 21.17
C MET A 176 6.99 -4.58 20.41
N PHE A 177 7.50 -4.51 19.17
CA PHE A 177 7.89 -5.70 18.42
C PHE A 177 9.21 -6.31 18.91
N GLY A 178 10.11 -5.51 19.50
CA GLY A 178 11.44 -5.98 19.92
C GLY A 178 11.56 -6.51 21.36
N SER A 179 10.54 -6.33 22.22
CA SER A 179 10.54 -6.79 23.61
C SER A 179 10.02 -8.22 23.79
N ASN A 180 9.33 -8.77 22.79
CA ASN A 180 9.07 -10.20 22.69
C ASN A 180 10.25 -10.88 21.97
N GLU A 181 10.35 -12.20 22.05
CA GLU A 181 11.40 -13.09 21.49
C GLU A 181 11.79 -12.82 20.01
N LEU A 182 10.99 -12.00 19.32
CA LEU A 182 11.14 -11.41 17.99
C LEU A 182 12.53 -10.80 17.70
N ARG A 183 13.23 -10.14 18.64
CA ARG A 183 14.61 -9.63 18.38
C ARG A 183 15.68 -10.71 18.25
N GLN A 184 15.41 -11.91 18.76
CA GLN A 184 16.37 -13.02 18.78
C GLN A 184 16.25 -13.94 17.57
N THR A 185 15.19 -13.82 16.77
CA THR A 185 15.11 -14.55 15.51
C THR A 185 16.04 -13.89 14.49
N ARG A 186 16.89 -14.68 13.81
CA ARG A 186 17.80 -14.21 12.74
C ARG A 186 17.06 -13.30 11.75
N PHE A 187 15.81 -13.64 11.46
CA PHE A 187 14.88 -12.88 10.64
C PHE A 187 14.77 -11.39 11.02
N TYR A 188 14.61 -11.02 12.30
CA TYR A 188 14.48 -9.61 12.69
C TYR A 188 15.79 -8.84 12.59
N GLN A 189 16.93 -9.50 12.79
CA GLN A 189 18.25 -8.91 12.60
C GLN A 189 18.53 -8.65 11.11
N ASP A 190 18.20 -9.63 10.26
CA ASP A 190 18.38 -9.55 8.81
C ASP A 190 17.46 -8.48 8.20
N VAL A 191 16.17 -8.48 8.57
CA VAL A 191 15.18 -7.47 8.13
C VAL A 191 15.56 -6.07 8.57
N PHE A 192 16.06 -5.90 9.81
CA PHE A 192 16.44 -4.59 10.32
C PHE A 192 17.76 -4.08 9.71
N ALA A 193 18.72 -4.97 9.47
CA ALA A 193 19.96 -4.63 8.79
C ALA A 193 19.69 -4.18 7.35
N GLU A 194 18.84 -4.94 6.63
CA GLU A 194 18.47 -4.65 5.25
C GLU A 194 17.64 -3.37 5.12
N GLY A 195 16.63 -3.16 5.96
CA GLY A 195 15.82 -1.93 5.96
C GLY A 195 16.60 -0.67 6.33
N LYS A 196 17.56 -0.77 7.27
CA LYS A 196 18.47 0.34 7.58
C LYS A 196 19.44 0.62 6.43
N GLN A 197 19.87 -0.41 5.71
CA GLN A 197 20.78 -0.28 4.59
C GLN A 197 20.06 0.31 3.37
N GLU A 198 18.85 -0.15 3.05
CA GLU A 198 17.99 0.41 2.00
C GLU A 198 17.65 1.87 2.29
N GLY A 199 17.12 2.21 3.47
CA GLY A 199 16.79 3.61 3.78
C GLY A 199 18.00 4.55 3.78
N LYS A 200 19.18 4.06 4.16
CA LYS A 200 20.44 4.82 4.04
C LYS A 200 20.89 4.96 2.58
N GLN A 201 20.64 3.97 1.73
CA GLN A 201 20.92 4.06 0.30
C GLN A 201 19.94 5.01 -0.38
N GLU A 202 18.63 4.85 -0.17
CA GLU A 202 17.59 5.73 -0.73
C GLU A 202 17.80 7.19 -0.34
N GLY A 203 18.05 7.49 0.94
CA GLY A 203 18.32 8.86 1.38
C GLY A 203 19.62 9.44 0.79
N LYS A 204 20.61 8.60 0.47
CA LYS A 204 21.79 9.05 -0.29
C LYS A 204 21.47 9.31 -1.76
N LEU A 205 20.58 8.54 -2.38
CA LEU A 205 20.18 8.74 -3.77
C LEU A 205 19.32 9.99 -3.94
N GLU A 206 18.46 10.29 -2.97
CA GLU A 206 17.54 11.43 -3.01
C GLU A 206 18.24 12.80 -2.99
N VAL A 207 19.43 12.90 -2.37
CA VAL A 207 20.22 14.14 -2.33
C VAL A 207 21.08 14.37 -3.57
N ILE A 208 21.24 13.38 -4.44
CA ILE A 208 22.10 13.47 -5.64
C ILE A 208 21.67 14.61 -6.58
N PRO A 209 20.38 14.78 -6.93
CA PRO A 209 19.95 15.88 -7.80
C PRO A 209 20.23 17.27 -7.20
N GLN A 210 20.12 17.41 -5.87
CA GLN A 210 20.40 18.67 -5.18
C GLN A 210 21.90 19.00 -5.19
N LEU A 211 22.76 17.99 -4.96
CA LEU A 211 24.22 18.15 -5.01
C LEU A 211 24.71 18.47 -6.42
N LEU A 212 24.11 17.88 -7.46
CA LEU A 212 24.36 18.25 -8.86
C LEU A 212 23.90 19.69 -9.14
N GLY A 213 22.75 20.10 -8.61
CA GLY A 213 22.26 21.48 -8.71
C GLY A 213 23.17 22.52 -8.02
N LEU A 214 23.98 22.09 -7.06
CA LEU A 214 25.01 22.90 -6.39
C LEU A 214 26.37 22.89 -7.13
N GLY A 215 26.46 22.20 -8.27
CA GLY A 215 27.64 22.21 -9.15
C GLY A 215 28.72 21.17 -8.80
N LEU A 216 28.42 20.18 -7.95
CA LEU A 216 29.36 19.09 -7.67
C LEU A 216 29.43 18.10 -8.85
N SER A 217 30.62 17.56 -9.14
CA SER A 217 30.78 16.53 -10.17
C SER A 217 30.29 15.16 -9.69
N ILE A 218 30.00 14.26 -10.63
CA ILE A 218 29.54 12.89 -10.33
C ILE A 218 30.58 12.14 -9.49
N GLU A 219 31.87 12.32 -9.80
CA GLU A 219 32.98 11.72 -9.07
C GLU A 219 33.04 12.24 -7.63
N GLN A 220 32.82 13.54 -7.42
CA GLN A 220 32.80 14.16 -6.09
C GLN A 220 31.60 13.68 -5.26
N ILE A 221 30.44 13.52 -5.88
CA ILE A 221 29.22 13.02 -5.21
C ILE A 221 29.37 11.53 -4.87
N ALA A 222 29.89 10.72 -5.79
CA ALA A 222 30.17 9.30 -5.58
C ALA A 222 31.13 9.11 -4.40
N GLN A 223 32.21 9.90 -4.34
CA GLN A 223 33.17 9.87 -3.24
C GLN A 223 32.56 10.35 -1.92
N ALA A 224 31.80 11.46 -1.92
CA ALA A 224 31.21 12.02 -0.71
C ALA A 224 30.12 11.13 -0.10
N LEU A 225 29.34 10.46 -0.94
CA LEU A 225 28.27 9.56 -0.51
C LEU A 225 28.74 8.10 -0.37
N GLY A 226 29.97 7.79 -0.78
CA GLY A 226 30.51 6.42 -0.81
C GLY A 226 29.67 5.50 -1.70
N LEU A 227 29.30 5.98 -2.88
CA LEU A 227 28.50 5.29 -3.90
C LEU A 227 29.34 5.02 -5.14
N ASP A 228 28.94 4.07 -5.95
CA ASP A 228 29.53 3.85 -7.28
C ASP A 228 29.10 4.98 -8.25
N GLU A 229 30.02 5.44 -9.10
CA GLU A 229 29.73 6.51 -10.06
C GLU A 229 28.61 6.15 -11.05
N GLN A 230 28.45 4.87 -11.39
CA GLN A 230 27.35 4.39 -12.24
C GLN A 230 25.99 4.57 -11.53
N VAL A 231 25.95 4.31 -10.22
CA VAL A 231 24.74 4.51 -9.41
C VAL A 231 24.38 5.99 -9.32
N VAL A 232 25.39 6.86 -9.15
CA VAL A 232 25.20 8.31 -9.16
C VAL A 232 24.71 8.80 -10.53
N ARG A 233 25.27 8.27 -11.63
CA ARG A 233 24.82 8.57 -13.01
C ARG A 233 23.38 8.15 -13.26
N GLN A 234 22.96 7.00 -12.74
CA GLN A 234 21.58 6.53 -12.89
C GLN A 234 20.61 7.38 -12.07
N ALA A 235 20.95 7.72 -10.82
CA ALA A 235 20.12 8.59 -9.97
C ALA A 235 20.08 10.05 -10.45
N ALA A 236 21.05 10.48 -11.24
CA ALA A 236 21.11 11.79 -11.88
C ALA A 236 20.21 11.90 -13.12
N GLN A 237 19.73 10.78 -13.68
CA GLN A 237 18.80 10.83 -14.81
C GLN A 237 17.43 11.32 -14.32
N PRO A 238 16.80 12.26 -15.02
CA PRO A 238 15.45 12.69 -14.66
C PRO A 238 14.51 11.49 -14.69
N LYS A 239 13.78 11.25 -13.58
CA LYS A 239 12.66 10.30 -13.58
C LYS A 239 11.65 10.79 -14.63
N SER A 240 11.53 10.05 -15.72
CA SER A 240 10.56 10.32 -16.79
C SER A 240 9.13 10.08 -16.33
#